data_AF-A0A7S6VZT0-F1
#
_entry.id   AF-A0A7S6VZT0-F1
#
_cell.length_a   1.000
_cell.length_b   1.000
_cell.length_c   1.000
_cell.angle_alpha   90.00
_cell.angle_beta   90.00
_cell.angle_gamma   90.00
#
_symmetry.space_group_name_H-M   'P 1'
#
loop_
_entity.id
_entity.type
_entity.pdbx_description
1 polymer ?
#
loop_
_entity_poly.entity_id
_entity_poly.type
_entity_poly.pdbx_seq_one_letter_code
_entity_poly.pdbx_strand_id
1 'polypeptide(L)'
;MGDSSAVQNFWYRDSIMDQKVFYNVGQLDQPTYLQNKMQLTDLSDERKDNLKEQGYGEKTVEAIRSEEEAEIYKEAGLESKEINGRECLVRTDINYEQVDDRGRTNLERMERGLSPLDKDGQPYELHHIGQKMDAPLAELTKKEHITDGNYNILHESKESEISRPDFNKERADHWKARASEIKQELANT
;
A
#
# COMPACT_ATOMS: atom_id res chain seq x y z
N MET A 1 -12.25 -39.16 -11.82
CA MET A 1 -12.80 -37.93 -11.22
C MET A 1 -12.09 -37.74 -9.90
N GLY A 2 -11.18 -36.79 -9.84
CA GLY A 2 -10.38 -36.47 -8.66
C GLY A 2 -10.08 -34.98 -8.74
N ASP A 3 -10.88 -34.22 -8.03
CA ASP A 3 -10.73 -32.79 -7.83
C ASP A 3 -9.83 -32.56 -6.60
N SER A 4 -8.84 -31.69 -6.75
CA SER A 4 -8.43 -30.75 -5.70
C SER A 4 -7.44 -29.75 -6.30
N SER A 5 -8.01 -28.65 -6.79
CA SER A 5 -7.51 -27.27 -6.60
C SER A 5 -6.00 -27.09 -6.51
N ALA A 6 -5.33 -27.03 -7.67
CA ALA A 6 -4.05 -26.34 -7.78
C ALA A 6 -4.29 -24.84 -7.53
N VAL A 7 -3.76 -24.32 -6.42
CA VAL A 7 -3.70 -22.89 -6.14
C VAL A 7 -2.89 -22.24 -7.25
N GLN A 8 -3.58 -21.60 -8.20
CA GLN A 8 -2.94 -20.80 -9.24
C GLN A 8 -2.37 -19.54 -8.60
N ASN A 9 -1.08 -19.59 -8.24
CA ASN A 9 -0.29 -18.38 -7.99
C ASN A 9 -0.31 -17.56 -9.28
N PHE A 10 -1.03 -16.43 -9.28
CA PHE A 10 -1.00 -15.46 -10.37
C PHE A 10 0.33 -14.70 -10.32
N TRP A 11 1.36 -15.31 -10.90
CA TRP A 11 2.59 -14.64 -11.26
C TRP A 11 2.29 -13.62 -12.38
N TYR A 12 2.83 -12.40 -12.32
CA TYR A 12 2.84 -11.51 -13.49
C TYR A 12 3.53 -12.26 -14.64
N ARG A 13 2.74 -12.75 -15.60
CA ARG A 13 3.22 -13.51 -16.76
C ARG A 13 3.74 -12.53 -17.82
N ASP A 14 4.92 -12.00 -17.57
CA ASP A 14 5.83 -11.53 -18.63
C ASP A 14 7.01 -12.51 -18.65
N SER A 15 6.95 -13.57 -19.48
CA SER A 15 8.15 -14.36 -19.84
C SER A 15 8.82 -13.67 -21.03
N ILE A 16 10.12 -13.42 -21.09
CA ILE A 16 11.25 -14.37 -20.99
C ILE A 16 12.53 -13.63 -20.50
N MET A 17 13.23 -14.23 -19.53
CA MET A 17 14.67 -14.18 -19.17
C MET A 17 15.37 -12.84 -18.85
N ASP A 18 15.57 -12.55 -17.56
CA ASP A 18 16.88 -12.54 -16.87
C ASP A 18 16.64 -12.51 -15.34
N GLN A 19 17.46 -13.23 -14.59
CA GLN A 19 17.13 -13.84 -13.30
C GLN A 19 17.79 -13.08 -12.15
N LYS A 20 17.46 -11.78 -11.93
CA LYS A 20 18.15 -11.00 -10.88
C LYS A 20 17.30 -10.41 -9.77
N VAL A 21 16.05 -10.01 -9.97
CA VAL A 21 15.18 -9.63 -8.83
C VAL A 21 13.77 -10.19 -9.01
N PHE A 22 13.38 -11.15 -8.16
CA PHE A 22 12.01 -11.66 -8.09
C PHE A 22 11.32 -11.04 -6.88
N TYR A 23 10.39 -10.11 -7.13
CA TYR A 23 9.44 -9.68 -6.10
C TYR A 23 8.32 -10.72 -6.02
N ASN A 24 8.18 -11.35 -4.86
CA ASN A 24 7.05 -12.23 -4.61
C ASN A 24 5.82 -11.38 -4.27
N VAL A 25 4.97 -11.16 -5.27
CA VAL A 25 3.74 -10.38 -5.15
C VAL A 25 2.77 -10.95 -4.11
N GLY A 26 2.77 -12.27 -3.93
CA GLY A 26 2.00 -12.91 -2.86
C GLY A 26 2.55 -12.64 -1.46
N GLN A 27 3.78 -12.14 -1.36
CA GLN A 27 4.42 -11.75 -0.10
C GLN A 27 4.41 -10.24 0.16
N LEU A 28 4.03 -9.41 -0.82
CA LEU A 28 3.83 -7.98 -0.60
C LEU A 28 2.62 -7.76 0.29
N ASP A 29 2.72 -6.77 1.18
CA ASP A 29 1.64 -6.34 2.08
C ASP A 29 1.13 -7.47 3.02
N GLN A 30 1.93 -8.52 3.19
CA GLN A 30 1.60 -9.59 4.10
C GLN A 30 1.94 -9.16 5.52
N PRO A 31 0.97 -9.14 6.45
CA PRO A 31 1.28 -9.13 7.85
C PRO A 31 2.21 -10.29 8.23
N THR A 32 3.31 -9.98 8.92
CA THR A 32 4.21 -10.96 9.51
C THR A 32 3.91 -11.08 11.00
N TYR A 33 3.28 -12.19 11.41
CA TYR A 33 2.81 -12.35 12.79
C TYR A 33 3.95 -12.29 13.82
N LEU A 34 4.12 -11.12 14.45
CA LEU A 34 4.90 -10.91 15.67
C LEU A 34 3.94 -10.67 16.84
N GLN A 35 4.17 -11.39 17.94
CA GLN A 35 3.13 -11.71 18.91
C GLN A 35 3.10 -10.77 20.13
N ASN A 36 3.80 -9.64 20.06
CA ASN A 36 3.90 -8.71 21.20
C ASN A 36 2.86 -7.60 21.09
N LYS A 37 1.85 -7.67 21.96
CA LYS A 37 0.80 -6.66 22.06
C LYS A 37 1.39 -5.37 22.64
N MET A 38 1.59 -4.36 21.79
CA MET A 38 1.90 -3.00 22.22
C MET A 38 0.62 -2.33 22.74
N GLN A 39 0.76 -1.53 23.79
CA GLN A 39 -0.31 -0.64 24.25
C GLN A 39 -0.18 0.66 23.46
N LEU A 40 -1.11 0.88 22.53
CA LEU A 40 -1.17 2.09 21.70
C LEU A 40 -2.07 3.13 22.35
N THR A 41 -1.83 4.39 22.01
CA THR A 41 -2.61 5.51 22.53
C THR A 41 -3.79 5.78 21.61
N ASP A 42 -5.01 5.72 22.14
CA ASP A 42 -6.22 6.02 21.36
C ASP A 42 -6.10 7.40 20.70
N LEU A 43 -6.54 7.49 19.44
CA LEU A 43 -6.52 8.74 18.69
C LEU A 43 -7.49 9.75 19.33
N SER A 44 -6.96 10.89 19.79
CA SER A 44 -7.75 11.93 20.45
C SER A 44 -8.69 12.67 19.47
N ASP A 45 -9.80 13.21 19.98
CA ASP A 45 -10.73 14.01 19.15
C ASP A 45 -10.04 15.25 18.55
N GLU A 46 -9.17 15.90 19.33
CA GLU A 46 -8.34 17.02 18.84
C GLU A 46 -7.45 16.58 17.66
N ARG A 47 -6.83 15.41 17.75
CA ARG A 47 -6.01 14.87 16.66
C ARG A 47 -6.86 14.56 15.43
N LYS A 48 -8.05 13.97 15.61
CA LYS A 48 -8.99 13.72 14.51
C LYS A 48 -9.37 15.01 13.78
N ASP A 49 -9.70 16.05 14.52
CA ASP A 49 -10.03 17.36 13.94
C ASP A 49 -8.85 17.94 13.18
N ASN A 50 -7.64 17.85 13.75
CA ASN A 50 -6.43 18.31 13.08
C ASN A 50 -6.11 17.54 11.77
N LEU A 51 -6.34 16.23 11.74
CA LEU A 51 -6.18 15.43 10.51
C LEU A 51 -7.20 15.84 9.44
N LYS A 52 -8.47 16.09 9.84
CA LYS A 52 -9.50 16.60 8.93
C LYS A 52 -9.13 17.98 8.37
N GLU A 53 -8.59 18.88 9.20
CA GLU A 53 -8.07 20.18 8.77
C GLU A 53 -6.89 20.07 7.78
N GLN A 54 -6.08 19.01 7.90
CA GLN A 54 -5.01 18.67 6.96
C GLN A 54 -5.53 18.03 5.66
N GLY A 55 -6.85 17.87 5.50
CA GLY A 55 -7.48 17.33 4.30
C GLY A 55 -7.66 15.81 4.30
N TYR A 56 -7.41 15.13 5.42
CA TYR A 56 -7.69 13.70 5.52
C TYR A 56 -9.20 13.47 5.41
N GLY A 57 -9.59 12.48 4.61
CA GLY A 57 -10.99 12.11 4.45
C GLY A 57 -11.59 11.54 5.74
N GLU A 58 -12.91 11.67 5.89
CA GLU A 58 -13.62 11.26 7.11
C GLU A 58 -13.44 9.76 7.37
N LYS A 59 -13.51 8.91 6.34
CA LYS A 59 -13.32 7.47 6.51
C LYS A 59 -11.90 7.15 6.95
N THR A 60 -10.91 7.87 6.42
CA THR A 60 -9.51 7.72 6.80
C THR A 60 -9.30 8.05 8.27
N VAL A 61 -9.80 9.20 8.72
CA VAL A 61 -9.66 9.63 10.13
C VAL A 61 -10.35 8.68 11.10
N GLU A 62 -11.55 8.17 10.76
CA GLU A 62 -12.24 7.20 11.62
C GLU A 62 -11.63 5.78 11.56
N ALA A 63 -10.83 5.47 10.54
CA ALA A 63 -10.14 4.19 10.42
C ALA A 63 -8.80 4.14 11.15
N ILE A 64 -8.15 5.29 11.39
CA ILE A 64 -6.91 5.39 12.16
C ILE A 64 -7.20 5.06 13.63
N ARG A 65 -6.44 4.11 14.19
CA ARG A 65 -6.75 3.55 15.52
C ARG A 65 -5.96 4.19 16.65
N SER A 66 -4.80 4.78 16.36
CA SER A 66 -3.93 5.31 17.41
C SER A 66 -3.13 6.54 16.97
N GLU A 67 -2.63 7.29 17.95
CA GLU A 67 -1.72 8.42 17.73
C GLU A 67 -0.43 7.96 17.02
N GLU A 68 0.10 6.78 17.38
CA GLU A 68 1.31 6.22 16.76
C GLU A 68 1.07 5.81 15.29
N GLU A 69 -0.11 5.28 14.97
CA GLU A 69 -0.49 4.99 13.58
C GLU A 69 -0.59 6.29 12.76
N ALA A 70 -1.20 7.34 13.31
CA ALA A 70 -1.26 8.65 12.66
C ALA A 70 0.13 9.27 12.42
N GLU A 71 1.05 9.09 13.37
CA GLU A 71 2.40 9.64 13.24
C GLU A 71 3.21 8.93 12.14
N ILE A 72 3.04 7.61 11.95
CA ILE A 72 3.69 6.89 10.83
C ILE A 72 3.30 7.52 9.49
N TYR A 73 2.01 7.78 9.26
CA TYR A 73 1.54 8.37 8.01
C TYR A 73 2.05 9.80 7.81
N LYS A 74 2.13 10.58 8.90
CA LYS A 74 2.68 11.94 8.88
C LYS A 74 4.18 11.94 8.57
N GLU A 75 4.96 11.07 9.22
CA GLU A 75 6.40 10.93 8.98
C GLU A 75 6.71 10.42 7.56
N ALA A 76 5.84 9.56 7.01
CA ALA A 76 5.90 9.10 5.63
C ALA A 76 5.53 10.19 4.61
N GLY A 77 5.10 11.38 5.04
CA GLY A 77 4.79 12.51 4.16
C GLY A 77 3.60 12.26 3.23
N LEU A 78 2.61 11.50 3.69
CA LEU A 78 1.46 11.11 2.86
C LEU A 78 0.43 12.23 2.76
N GLU A 79 -0.18 12.32 1.57
CA GLU A 79 -1.29 13.24 1.30
C GLU A 79 -2.59 12.47 1.02
N SER A 80 -3.72 13.04 1.41
CA SER A 80 -5.03 12.43 1.20
C SER A 80 -5.52 12.67 -0.24
N LYS A 81 -5.87 11.60 -0.95
CA LYS A 81 -6.47 11.62 -2.28
C LYS A 81 -7.50 10.50 -2.45
N GLU A 82 -8.46 10.68 -3.33
CA GLU A 82 -9.33 9.58 -3.76
C GLU A 82 -8.72 8.89 -4.99
N ILE A 83 -8.46 7.59 -4.88
CA ILE A 83 -7.88 6.76 -5.94
C ILE A 83 -8.85 5.62 -6.24
N ASN A 84 -9.30 5.52 -7.48
CA ASN A 84 -10.23 4.47 -7.91
C ASN A 84 -11.50 4.37 -7.03
N GLY A 85 -12.04 5.51 -6.58
CA GLY A 85 -13.22 5.58 -5.71
C GLY A 85 -12.97 5.21 -4.24
N ARG A 86 -11.70 5.14 -3.81
CA ARG A 86 -11.29 4.83 -2.43
C ARG A 86 -10.40 5.94 -1.87
N GLU A 87 -10.67 6.38 -0.64
CA GLU A 87 -9.77 7.29 0.07
C GLU A 87 -8.41 6.62 0.27
N CYS A 88 -7.34 7.35 -0.01
CA CYS A 88 -5.98 6.86 0.10
C CYS A 88 -5.03 7.95 0.58
N LEU A 89 -4.13 7.59 1.50
CA LEU A 89 -2.94 8.34 1.85
C LEU A 89 -1.83 7.98 0.86
N VAL A 90 -1.59 8.85 -0.11
CA VAL A 90 -0.69 8.61 -1.24
C VAL A 90 0.69 9.21 -1.01
N ARG A 91 1.72 8.61 -1.61
CA ARG A 91 3.07 9.17 -1.65
C ARG A 91 3.16 10.31 -2.65
N THR A 92 3.93 11.33 -2.30
CA THR A 92 4.22 12.51 -3.13
C THR A 92 5.63 12.50 -3.70
N ASP A 93 6.48 11.56 -3.27
CA ASP A 93 7.91 11.50 -3.54
C ASP A 93 8.31 10.33 -4.45
N ILE A 94 7.35 9.67 -5.09
CA ILE A 94 7.62 8.57 -6.03
C ILE A 94 8.37 9.14 -7.25
N ASN A 95 9.59 8.67 -7.48
CA ASN A 95 10.30 8.94 -8.73
C ASN A 95 9.70 8.10 -9.86
N TYR A 96 8.83 8.70 -10.67
CA TYR A 96 8.15 8.03 -11.78
C TYR A 96 9.08 7.57 -12.92
N GLU A 97 10.27 8.15 -13.03
CA GLU A 97 11.26 7.84 -14.07
C GLU A 97 12.27 6.77 -13.64
N GLN A 98 12.28 6.37 -12.36
CA GLN A 98 13.16 5.31 -11.87
C GLN A 98 12.92 4.02 -12.66
N VAL A 99 14.01 3.48 -13.21
CA VAL A 99 13.98 2.31 -14.09
C VAL A 99 14.28 1.04 -13.29
N ASP A 100 13.47 0.01 -13.47
CA ASP A 100 13.70 -1.30 -12.89
C ASP A 100 14.72 -2.15 -13.66
N ASP A 101 15.03 -3.34 -13.14
CA ASP A 101 15.96 -4.29 -13.75
C ASP A 101 15.52 -4.80 -15.13
N ARG A 102 14.28 -4.53 -15.55
CA ARG A 102 13.70 -4.89 -16.85
C ARG A 102 13.55 -3.70 -17.78
N GLY A 103 14.13 -2.56 -17.44
CA GLY A 103 14.10 -1.36 -18.29
C GLY A 103 12.76 -0.61 -18.26
N ARG A 104 11.89 -0.86 -17.27
CA ARG A 104 10.60 -0.17 -17.14
C ARG A 104 10.70 0.95 -16.11
N THR A 105 10.14 2.11 -16.41
CA THR A 105 10.01 3.18 -15.40
C THR A 105 8.96 2.81 -14.34
N ASN A 106 8.99 3.50 -13.20
CA ASN A 106 7.95 3.35 -12.19
C ASN A 106 6.55 3.65 -12.73
N LEU A 107 6.40 4.65 -13.62
CA LEU A 107 5.13 4.92 -14.28
C LEU A 107 4.68 3.73 -15.15
N GLU A 108 5.58 3.15 -15.95
CA GLU A 108 5.27 1.99 -16.78
C GLU A 108 4.95 0.74 -15.94
N ARG A 109 5.56 0.59 -14.77
CA ARG A 109 5.20 -0.43 -13.79
C ARG A 109 3.77 -0.24 -13.31
N MET A 110 3.43 0.97 -12.86
CA MET A 110 2.10 1.31 -12.36
C MET A 110 1.01 1.10 -13.41
N GLU A 111 1.26 1.44 -14.68
CA GLU A 111 0.35 1.16 -15.81
C GLU A 111 0.06 -0.32 -16.02
N ARG A 112 1.01 -1.19 -15.69
CA ARG A 112 0.84 -2.64 -15.72
C ARG A 112 0.24 -3.18 -14.42
N GLY A 113 -0.08 -2.31 -13.47
CA GLY A 113 -0.55 -2.64 -12.13
C GLY A 113 0.54 -3.17 -11.21
N LEU A 114 1.82 -2.97 -11.54
CA LEU A 114 2.93 -3.29 -10.65
C LEU A 114 3.18 -2.12 -9.72
N SER A 115 3.48 -2.38 -8.45
CA SER A 115 3.92 -1.32 -7.54
C SER A 115 5.16 -0.60 -8.10
N PRO A 116 5.22 0.74 -7.99
CA PRO A 116 6.45 1.48 -8.20
C PRO A 116 7.49 1.04 -7.15
N LEU A 117 8.75 1.33 -7.42
CA LEU A 117 9.89 1.04 -6.56
C LEU A 117 10.31 2.31 -5.80
N ASP A 118 10.69 2.14 -4.55
CA ASP A 118 11.36 3.17 -3.76
C ASP A 118 12.83 3.36 -4.20
N LYS A 119 13.52 4.32 -3.58
CA LYS A 119 14.92 4.65 -3.87
C LYS A 119 15.90 3.48 -3.71
N ASP A 120 15.54 2.47 -2.91
CA ASP A 120 16.36 1.29 -2.63
C ASP A 120 15.95 0.11 -3.55
N GLY A 121 15.03 0.36 -4.49
CA GLY A 121 14.51 -0.61 -5.43
C GLY A 121 13.47 -1.55 -4.82
N GLN A 122 12.95 -1.29 -3.62
CA GLN A 122 11.88 -2.11 -3.04
C GLN A 122 10.51 -1.63 -3.52
N PRO A 123 9.57 -2.54 -3.82
CA PRO A 123 8.22 -2.13 -4.20
C PRO A 123 7.54 -1.41 -3.04
N TYR A 124 6.85 -0.30 -3.35
CA TYR A 124 5.89 0.28 -2.42
C TYR A 124 4.78 -0.73 -2.11
N GLU A 125 4.38 -0.71 -0.86
CA GLU A 125 3.38 -1.55 -0.23
C GLU A 125 2.07 -0.77 -0.03
N LEU A 126 0.94 -1.48 -0.08
CA LEU A 126 -0.37 -0.92 0.26
C LEU A 126 -0.80 -1.43 1.63
N HIS A 127 -1.29 -0.53 2.46
CA HIS A 127 -1.81 -0.83 3.78
C HIS A 127 -3.29 -0.48 3.88
N HIS A 128 -4.15 -1.39 4.35
CA HIS A 128 -5.53 -1.05 4.71
C HIS A 128 -5.58 -0.43 6.11
N ILE A 129 -5.89 0.87 6.16
CA ILE A 129 -6.04 1.61 7.40
C ILE A 129 -7.24 1.04 8.17
N GLY A 130 -7.06 0.56 9.40
CA GLY A 130 -8.13 -0.09 10.18
C GLY A 130 -8.47 -1.54 9.78
N GLN A 131 -7.71 -2.15 8.87
CA GLN A 131 -7.74 -3.59 8.54
C GLN A 131 -9.09 -4.17 8.05
N LYS A 132 -9.93 -3.37 7.38
CA LYS A 132 -11.17 -3.86 6.73
C LYS A 132 -11.03 -3.84 5.21
N MET A 133 -11.75 -4.74 4.53
CA MET A 133 -11.72 -4.86 3.06
C MET A 133 -12.12 -3.58 2.31
N ASP A 134 -13.04 -2.81 2.86
CA ASP A 134 -13.55 -1.55 2.29
C ASP A 134 -12.85 -0.30 2.87
N ALA A 135 -11.80 -0.50 3.67
CA ALA A 135 -11.14 0.59 4.36
C ALA A 135 -10.24 1.43 3.44
N PRO A 136 -9.94 2.68 3.82
CA PRO A 136 -8.95 3.51 3.14
C PRO A 136 -7.57 2.84 3.05
N LEU A 137 -6.78 3.25 2.06
CA LEU A 137 -5.44 2.71 1.82
C LEU A 137 -4.34 3.70 2.21
N ALA A 138 -3.15 3.21 2.53
CA ALA A 138 -1.92 4.01 2.60
C ALA A 138 -0.83 3.40 1.72
N GLU A 139 -0.14 4.24 0.95
CA GLU A 139 1.05 3.88 0.18
C GLU A 139 2.29 4.03 1.07
N LEU A 140 2.92 2.91 1.43
CA LEU A 140 4.07 2.88 2.35
C LEU A 140 5.28 2.21 1.70
N THR A 141 6.48 2.58 2.11
CA THR A 141 7.64 1.72 1.90
C THR A 141 7.51 0.47 2.79
N LYS A 142 8.16 -0.62 2.39
CA LYS A 142 8.24 -1.81 3.24
C LYS A 142 8.83 -1.51 4.62
N LYS A 143 9.77 -0.57 4.71
CA LYS A 143 10.34 -0.16 5.99
C LYS A 143 9.28 0.46 6.89
N GLU A 144 8.53 1.43 6.37
CA GLU A 144 7.45 2.12 7.10
C GLU A 144 6.31 1.16 7.47
N HIS A 145 6.02 0.16 6.64
CA HIS A 145 4.94 -0.78 6.87
C HIS A 145 5.26 -1.84 7.94
N ILE A 146 6.46 -2.42 7.95
CA ILE A 146 6.73 -3.62 8.76
C ILE A 146 8.00 -3.58 9.64
N THR A 147 8.84 -2.55 9.54
CA THR A 147 10.12 -2.48 10.26
C THR A 147 10.00 -1.58 11.50
N ASP A 148 11.03 -1.58 12.37
CA ASP A 148 11.17 -0.66 13.51
C ASP A 148 10.00 -0.66 14.52
N GLY A 149 9.21 -1.74 14.55
CA GLY A 149 8.04 -1.89 15.43
C GLY A 149 6.72 -1.44 14.78
N ASN A 150 6.76 -0.79 13.61
CA ASN A 150 5.58 -0.30 12.88
C ASN A 150 4.59 -1.43 12.56
N TYR A 151 5.09 -2.65 12.37
CA TYR A 151 4.22 -3.81 12.21
C TYR A 151 3.17 -3.92 13.33
N ASN A 152 3.57 -3.80 14.60
CA ASN A 152 2.65 -3.95 15.73
C ASN A 152 1.75 -2.72 15.93
N ILE A 153 2.10 -1.59 15.32
CA ILE A 153 1.31 -0.36 15.33
C ILE A 153 0.23 -0.47 14.25
N LEU A 154 0.64 -0.72 13.01
CA LEU A 154 -0.23 -0.80 11.83
C LEU A 154 -1.05 -2.08 11.77
N HIS A 155 -0.61 -3.17 12.43
CA HIS A 155 -1.35 -4.42 12.43
C HIS A 155 -1.82 -4.86 13.82
N GLU A 156 -3.13 -5.05 13.96
CA GLU A 156 -3.70 -5.79 15.08
C GLU A 156 -3.34 -7.29 15.00
N SER A 157 -3.26 -7.95 16.15
CA SER A 157 -2.97 -9.38 16.25
C SER A 157 -4.14 -10.30 15.84
N LYS A 158 -5.16 -9.78 15.16
CA LYS A 158 -6.30 -10.55 14.66
C LYS A 158 -5.99 -11.14 13.29
N GLU A 159 -6.68 -12.21 12.92
CA GLU A 159 -6.59 -12.72 11.55
C GLU A 159 -7.08 -11.65 10.58
N SER A 160 -6.37 -11.50 9.47
CA SER A 160 -6.77 -10.56 8.42
C SER A 160 -8.07 -11.04 7.79
N GLU A 161 -9.08 -10.17 7.78
CA GLU A 161 -10.35 -10.41 7.07
C GLU A 161 -10.21 -10.25 5.54
N ILE A 162 -9.01 -9.91 5.06
CA ILE A 162 -8.74 -9.55 3.67
C ILE A 162 -8.28 -10.79 2.89
N SER A 163 -9.00 -11.08 1.81
CA SER A 163 -8.65 -12.12 0.85
C SER A 163 -7.40 -11.71 0.05
N ARG A 164 -6.36 -12.55 0.08
CA ARG A 164 -5.09 -12.25 -0.61
C ARG A 164 -5.21 -12.16 -2.13
N PRO A 165 -5.94 -13.06 -2.82
CA PRO A 165 -6.18 -12.90 -4.24
C PRO A 165 -6.92 -11.60 -4.59
N ASP A 166 -7.91 -11.23 -3.78
CA ASP A 166 -8.68 -10.00 -4.00
C ASP A 166 -7.82 -8.76 -3.77
N PHE A 167 -6.98 -8.78 -2.73
CA PHE A 167 -6.07 -7.68 -2.48
C PHE A 167 -4.98 -7.54 -3.55
N ASN A 168 -4.48 -8.65 -4.09
CA ASN A 168 -3.55 -8.59 -5.22
C ASN A 168 -4.19 -7.89 -6.43
N LYS A 169 -5.49 -8.11 -6.66
CA LYS A 169 -6.25 -7.42 -7.71
C LYS A 169 -6.44 -5.95 -7.36
N GLU A 170 -6.86 -5.63 -6.14
CA GLU A 170 -7.02 -4.26 -5.67
C GLU A 170 -5.74 -3.45 -5.82
N ARG A 171 -4.59 -4.00 -5.42
CA ARG A 171 -3.29 -3.35 -5.59
C ARG A 171 -2.97 -3.08 -7.06
N ALA A 172 -3.25 -4.04 -7.95
CA ALA A 172 -3.02 -3.84 -9.37
C ALA A 172 -3.93 -2.76 -9.96
N ASP A 173 -5.19 -2.70 -9.53
CA ASP A 173 -6.16 -1.70 -9.98
C ASP A 173 -5.84 -0.30 -9.40
N HIS A 174 -5.41 -0.22 -8.14
CA HIS A 174 -4.92 1.00 -7.48
C HIS A 174 -3.78 1.64 -8.28
N TRP A 175 -2.71 0.89 -8.56
CA TRP A 175 -1.56 1.45 -9.27
C TRP A 175 -1.87 1.87 -10.71
N LYS A 176 -2.78 1.17 -11.39
CA LYS A 176 -3.26 1.58 -12.72
C LYS A 176 -4.03 2.89 -12.67
N ALA A 177 -4.89 3.06 -11.65
CA ALA A 177 -5.62 4.31 -11.44
C ALA A 177 -4.65 5.46 -11.14
N ARG A 178 -3.69 5.26 -10.23
CA ARG A 178 -2.62 6.24 -9.94
C ARG A 178 -1.88 6.65 -11.21
N ALA A 179 -1.43 5.69 -12.02
CA ALA A 179 -0.73 5.98 -13.28
C ALA A 179 -1.57 6.83 -14.22
N SER A 180 -2.88 6.57 -14.28
CA SER A 180 -3.80 7.29 -15.16
C SER A 180 -3.97 8.74 -14.73
N GLU A 181 -4.10 9.00 -13.43
CA GLU A 181 -4.15 10.36 -12.86
C GLU A 181 -2.84 11.11 -13.09
N ILE A 182 -1.70 10.50 -12.78
CA ILE A 182 -0.37 11.13 -12.96
C ILE A 182 -0.15 11.51 -14.42
N LYS A 183 -0.54 10.66 -15.38
CA LYS A 183 -0.46 10.99 -16.81
C LYS A 183 -1.33 12.17 -17.19
N GLN A 184 -2.53 12.29 -16.62
CA GLN A 184 -3.41 13.43 -16.88
C GLN A 184 -2.82 14.72 -16.28
N GLU A 185 -2.29 14.66 -15.06
CA GLU A 185 -1.61 15.78 -14.41
C GLU A 185 -0.42 16.26 -15.25
N LEU A 186 0.46 15.34 -15.68
CA LEU A 186 1.61 15.64 -16.53
C LEU A 186 1.21 16.19 -17.92
N ALA A 187 0.09 15.75 -18.49
CA ALA A 187 -0.40 16.24 -19.77
C ALA A 187 -1.02 17.64 -19.70
N ASN A 188 -1.44 18.07 -18.50
CA ASN A 188 -2.05 19.37 -18.25
C ASN A 188 -1.05 20.42 -17.74
N THR A 189 0.23 20.06 -17.62
CA THR A 189 1.32 20.93 -17.17
C THR A 189 2.12 21.48 -18.35
#